data_AF-A0AA40ASJ4-F1
#
_entry.id   AF-A0AA40ASJ4-F1
#
_cell.length_a   1.000
_cell.length_b   1.000
_cell.length_c   1.000
_cell.angle_alpha   90.00
_cell.angle_beta   90.00
_cell.angle_gamma   90.00
#
_symmetry.space_group_name_H-M   'P 1'
#
loop_
_entity.id
_entity.type
_entity.pdbx_description
1 polymer ?
#
loop_
_entity_poly.entity_id
_entity_poly.type
_entity_poly.pdbx_seq_one_letter_code
_entity_poly.pdbx_strand_id
1 'polypeptide(L)'
;CAVAGAILTKTGRYKPLHWAGFGILAVSCGLFSTMSPSTQTVAWAWFQILAGIGIGFPLTTQLPAIQAVLPESDTAISTSTYSFIRSFGFVWGATIPSIIFTVGLMPRWGLETVRASLANGGAYSYAPQVRHLTVVWLAGLGFALFGFLLVFLERHVDMRVTLETEFGLEERPKRGDSQAQNEEAMKPS
;
A
#
# COMPACT_ATOMS: atom_id res chain seq x y z
N CYS A 1 -2.35 -1.93 6.76
CA CYS A 1 -3.57 -1.54 7.50
C CYS A 1 -4.32 -2.79 7.95
N ALA A 2 -4.30 -3.12 9.24
CA ALA A 2 -4.95 -4.33 9.76
C ALA A 2 -6.48 -4.30 9.57
N VAL A 3 -7.09 -3.12 9.68
CA VAL A 3 -8.53 -2.93 9.49
C VAL A 3 -8.96 -3.25 8.06
N ALA A 4 -8.25 -2.72 7.06
CA ALA A 4 -8.55 -2.99 5.65
C ALA A 4 -8.39 -4.48 5.31
N GLY A 5 -7.32 -5.13 5.81
CA GLY A 5 -7.14 -6.57 5.70
C GLY A 5 -8.28 -7.37 6.34
N ALA A 6 -8.69 -7.01 7.56
CA ALA A 6 -9.79 -7.67 8.25
C ALA A 6 -11.14 -7.52 7.52
N ILE A 7 -11.43 -6.32 6.99
CA ILE A 7 -12.63 -6.08 6.17
C ILE A 7 -12.55 -6.93 4.90
N LEU A 8 -11.39 -6.95 4.23
CA LEU A 8 -11.20 -7.73 3.02
C LEU A 8 -11.40 -9.23 3.26
N THR A 9 -10.81 -9.80 4.30
CA THR A 9 -10.96 -11.22 4.65
C THR A 9 -12.41 -11.58 4.98
N LYS A 10 -13.13 -10.69 5.68
CA LYS A 10 -14.54 -10.94 6.05
C LYS A 10 -15.52 -10.76 4.89
N THR A 11 -15.27 -9.80 4.01
CA THR A 11 -16.23 -9.39 2.98
C THR A 11 -15.90 -9.89 1.58
N GLY A 12 -14.64 -10.26 1.31
CA GLY A 12 -14.13 -10.59 -0.02
C GLY A 12 -14.08 -9.41 -1.00
N ARG A 13 -14.46 -8.20 -0.57
CA ARG A 13 -14.71 -7.04 -1.44
C ARG A 13 -13.59 -6.01 -1.33
N TYR A 14 -12.63 -6.06 -2.25
CA TYR A 14 -11.55 -5.06 -2.31
C TYR A 14 -11.97 -3.74 -2.97
N LYS A 15 -12.91 -3.76 -3.92
CA LYS A 15 -13.27 -2.57 -4.72
C LYS A 15 -13.74 -1.37 -3.85
N PRO A 16 -14.63 -1.53 -2.85
CA PRO A 16 -15.01 -0.43 -1.96
C PRO A 16 -13.83 0.11 -1.13
N LEU A 17 -12.88 -0.75 -0.76
CA LEU A 17 -11.67 -0.36 -0.04
C LEU A 17 -10.72 0.45 -0.92
N HIS A 18 -10.59 0.11 -2.21
CA HIS A 18 -9.83 0.91 -3.17
C HIS A 18 -10.46 2.30 -3.37
N TRP A 19 -11.78 2.36 -3.53
CA TRP A 19 -12.52 3.61 -3.61
C TRP A 19 -12.29 4.51 -2.41
N ALA A 20 -12.46 3.97 -1.20
CA ALA A 20 -12.22 4.70 0.02
C ALA A 20 -10.75 5.13 0.14
N GLY A 21 -9.81 4.23 -0.15
CA GLY A 21 -8.37 4.51 -0.09
C GLY A 21 -7.94 5.66 -0.99
N PHE A 22 -8.19 5.56 -2.30
CA PHE A 22 -7.82 6.61 -3.25
C PHE A 22 -8.60 7.91 -3.03
N GLY A 23 -9.86 7.83 -2.62
CA GLY A 23 -10.68 9.01 -2.30
C GLY A 23 -10.13 9.78 -1.09
N ILE A 24 -9.83 9.06 0.01
CA ILE A 24 -9.22 9.65 1.21
C ILE A 24 -7.83 10.21 0.88
N LEU A 25 -7.05 9.51 0.07
CA LEU A 25 -5.73 9.98 -0.36
C LEU A 25 -5.83 11.28 -1.17
N ALA A 26 -6.78 11.36 -2.11
CA ALA A 26 -7.04 12.59 -2.88
C ALA A 26 -7.41 13.76 -1.96
N VAL A 27 -8.33 13.54 -1.00
CA VAL A 27 -8.70 14.57 -0.01
C VAL A 27 -7.48 15.00 0.81
N SER A 28 -6.66 14.06 1.27
CA SER A 28 -5.44 14.37 2.02
C SER A 28 -4.45 15.21 1.21
N CYS A 29 -4.17 14.85 -0.05
CA CYS A 29 -3.32 15.64 -0.94
C CYS A 29 -3.89 17.05 -1.17
N GLY A 30 -5.21 17.17 -1.35
CA GLY A 30 -5.89 18.46 -1.44
C GLY A 30 -5.69 19.32 -0.19
N LEU A 31 -5.86 18.74 1.01
CA LEU A 31 -5.63 19.43 2.28
C LEU A 31 -4.17 19.90 2.43
N PHE A 32 -3.20 19.05 2.11
CA PHE A 32 -1.78 19.44 2.13
C PHE A 32 -1.46 20.60 1.16
N SER A 33 -2.17 20.70 0.03
CA SER A 33 -1.99 21.80 -0.90
C SER A 33 -2.41 23.17 -0.33
N THR A 34 -3.27 23.19 0.69
CA THR A 34 -3.77 24.42 1.35
C THR A 34 -2.91 24.86 2.54
N MET A 35 -1.85 24.12 2.86
CA MET A 35 -1.04 24.39 4.06
C MET A 35 -0.27 25.70 3.95
N SER A 36 -0.25 26.45 5.06
CA SER A 36 0.33 27.79 5.20
C SER A 36 1.26 27.80 6.43
N PRO A 37 2.21 28.74 6.60
CA PRO A 37 3.05 28.77 7.80
C PRO A 37 2.25 28.95 9.10
N SER A 38 1.03 29.48 9.00
CA SER A 38 0.12 29.66 10.13
C SER A 38 -0.70 28.41 10.48
N THR A 39 -0.54 27.31 9.74
CA THR A 39 -1.30 26.08 10.00
C THR A 39 -0.86 25.45 11.32
N GLN A 40 -1.82 25.22 12.22
CA GLN A 40 -1.58 24.62 13.53
C GLN A 40 -1.05 23.18 13.43
N THR A 41 -0.24 22.77 14.41
CA THR A 41 0.34 21.42 14.46
C THR A 41 -0.69 20.30 14.39
N VAL A 42 -1.83 20.50 15.07
CA VAL A 42 -2.93 19.54 15.09
C VAL A 42 -3.54 19.35 13.69
N ALA A 43 -3.60 20.39 12.88
CA ALA A 43 -4.20 20.32 11.56
C ALA A 43 -3.37 19.44 10.62
N TRP A 44 -2.05 19.67 10.53
CA TRP A 44 -1.21 18.85 9.65
C TRP A 44 -1.03 17.42 10.17
N ALA A 45 -1.12 17.18 11.49
CA ALA A 45 -1.15 15.84 12.05
C ALA A 45 -2.38 15.04 11.56
N TRP A 46 -3.57 15.66 11.51
CA TRP A 46 -4.76 15.01 10.94
C TRP A 46 -4.61 14.72 9.45
N PHE A 47 -3.96 15.60 8.69
CA PHE A 47 -3.72 15.37 7.26
C PHE A 47 -2.83 14.13 7.04
N GLN A 48 -1.81 13.92 7.89
CA GLN A 48 -0.95 12.73 7.88
C GLN A 48 -1.72 11.45 8.23
N ILE A 49 -2.63 11.52 9.20
CA ILE A 49 -3.50 10.38 9.54
C ILE A 49 -4.35 9.99 8.33
N LEU A 50 -4.98 10.96 7.66
CA LEU A 50 -5.75 10.71 6.44
C LEU A 50 -4.88 10.12 5.33
N ALA A 51 -3.67 10.66 5.10
CA ALA A 51 -2.74 10.10 4.12
C ALA A 51 -2.39 8.64 4.43
N GLY A 52 -2.09 8.34 5.70
CA GLY A 52 -1.77 6.99 6.15
C GLY A 52 -2.91 6.00 5.94
N ILE A 53 -4.15 6.43 6.18
CA ILE A 53 -5.35 5.62 5.91
C ILE A 53 -5.53 5.42 4.39
N GLY A 54 -5.47 6.50 3.61
CA GLY A 54 -5.67 6.48 2.17
C GLY A 54 -4.66 5.59 1.44
N ILE A 55 -3.39 5.63 1.84
CA ILE A 55 -2.32 4.75 1.33
C ILE A 55 -2.49 3.33 1.88
N GLY A 56 -2.84 3.19 3.15
CA GLY A 56 -2.87 1.92 3.85
C GLY A 56 -3.90 0.93 3.32
N PHE A 57 -5.00 1.41 2.73
CA PHE A 57 -6.06 0.57 2.17
C PHE A 57 -5.56 -0.18 0.92
N PRO A 58 -5.23 0.49 -0.21
CA PRO A 58 -4.74 -0.19 -1.41
C PRO A 58 -3.51 -1.05 -1.15
N LEU A 59 -2.58 -0.61 -0.30
CA LEU A 59 -1.37 -1.38 0.01
C LEU A 59 -1.66 -2.79 0.53
N THR A 60 -2.74 -2.96 1.29
CA THR A 60 -3.12 -4.27 1.84
C THR A 60 -4.08 -5.07 0.98
N THR A 61 -4.74 -4.45 0.01
CA THR A 61 -5.82 -5.08 -0.75
C THR A 61 -5.47 -5.33 -2.22
N GLN A 62 -4.50 -4.60 -2.79
CA GLN A 62 -4.14 -4.70 -4.20
C GLN A 62 -3.52 -6.05 -4.57
N LEU A 63 -2.54 -6.54 -3.80
CA LEU A 63 -1.90 -7.82 -4.12
C LEU A 63 -2.89 -8.99 -4.06
N PRO A 64 -3.73 -9.13 -3.01
CA PRO A 64 -4.80 -10.13 -3.00
C PRO A 64 -5.79 -9.97 -4.17
N ALA A 65 -6.17 -8.74 -4.52
CA ALA A 65 -7.08 -8.49 -5.64
C ALA A 65 -6.49 -8.92 -6.99
N ILE A 66 -5.18 -8.66 -7.21
CA ILE A 66 -4.45 -9.15 -8.39
C ILE A 66 -4.41 -10.67 -8.38
N GLN A 67 -4.02 -11.28 -7.27
CA GLN A 67 -3.89 -12.74 -7.16
C GLN A 67 -5.23 -13.47 -7.32
N ALA A 68 -6.35 -12.85 -6.96
CA ALA A 68 -7.67 -13.46 -7.04
C ALA A 68 -8.13 -13.81 -8.47
N VAL A 69 -7.52 -13.22 -9.50
CA VAL A 69 -7.86 -13.48 -10.91
C VAL A 69 -6.78 -14.27 -11.67
N LEU A 70 -5.70 -14.66 -10.99
CA LEU A 70 -4.60 -15.42 -11.58
C LEU A 70 -4.61 -16.88 -11.10
N PRO A 71 -4.07 -17.81 -11.90
CA PRO A 71 -3.76 -19.16 -11.44
C PRO A 71 -2.75 -19.15 -10.28
N GLU A 72 -2.79 -20.18 -9.42
CA GLU A 72 -1.85 -20.30 -8.30
C GLU A 72 -0.38 -20.34 -8.75
N SER A 73 -0.10 -20.91 -9.92
CA SER A 73 1.24 -20.94 -10.54
C SER A 73 1.85 -19.54 -10.73
N ASP A 74 1.02 -18.52 -10.89
CA ASP A 74 1.45 -17.16 -11.21
C ASP A 74 1.56 -16.27 -9.97
N THR A 75 1.28 -16.81 -8.78
CA THR A 75 1.34 -16.07 -7.49
C THR A 75 2.72 -15.47 -7.23
N ALA A 76 3.79 -16.20 -7.53
CA ALA A 76 5.16 -15.73 -7.35
C ALA A 76 5.52 -14.60 -8.33
N ILE A 77 5.08 -14.73 -9.58
CA ILE A 77 5.31 -13.74 -10.64
C ILE A 77 4.53 -12.46 -10.35
N SER A 78 3.26 -12.59 -9.93
CA SER A 78 2.42 -11.44 -9.58
C SER A 78 2.96 -10.68 -8.36
N THR A 79 3.43 -11.39 -7.34
CA THR A 79 4.04 -10.78 -6.14
C THR A 79 5.33 -10.04 -6.47
N SER A 80 6.21 -10.65 -7.27
CA SER A 80 7.49 -10.03 -7.64
C SER A 80 7.27 -8.81 -8.53
N THR A 81 6.38 -8.91 -9.52
CA THR A 81 5.98 -7.79 -10.40
C THR A 81 5.38 -6.64 -9.60
N TYR A 82 4.45 -6.92 -8.69
CA TYR A 82 3.86 -5.93 -7.80
C TYR A 82 4.92 -5.22 -6.95
N SER A 83 5.83 -5.98 -6.36
CA SER A 83 6.91 -5.44 -5.53
C SER A 83 7.89 -4.58 -6.33
N PHE A 84 8.21 -5.00 -7.55
CA PHE A 84 9.04 -4.26 -8.49
C PHE A 84 8.40 -2.91 -8.86
N ILE A 85 7.13 -2.92 -9.34
CA ILE A 85 6.40 -1.71 -9.72
C ILE A 85 6.30 -0.74 -8.54
N ARG A 86 6.01 -1.25 -7.34
CA ARG A 86 5.93 -0.43 -6.13
C ARG A 86 7.27 0.21 -5.79
N SER A 87 8.35 -0.55 -5.87
CA SER A 87 9.70 -0.05 -5.59
C SER A 87 10.11 1.01 -6.61
N PHE A 88 9.82 0.78 -7.89
CA PHE A 88 10.04 1.75 -8.95
C PHE A 88 9.26 3.04 -8.71
N GLY A 89 7.97 2.94 -8.38
CA GLY A 89 7.13 4.08 -8.04
C GLY A 89 7.63 4.86 -6.83
N PHE A 90 8.15 4.18 -5.80
CA PHE A 90 8.73 4.85 -4.63
C PHE A 90 10.01 5.61 -4.96
N VAL A 91 10.91 5.01 -5.75
CA VAL A 91 12.15 5.67 -6.21
C VAL A 91 11.81 6.97 -6.93
N TRP A 92 10.99 6.90 -7.98
CA TRP A 92 10.65 8.08 -8.76
C TRP A 92 9.75 9.07 -8.01
N GLY A 93 8.83 8.55 -7.18
CA GLY A 93 7.94 9.35 -6.36
C GLY A 93 8.65 10.20 -5.31
N ALA A 94 9.79 9.76 -4.79
CA ALA A 94 10.63 10.55 -3.89
C ALA A 94 11.64 11.44 -4.65
N THR A 95 12.21 10.94 -5.74
CA THR A 95 13.23 11.66 -6.51
C THR A 95 12.70 12.91 -7.21
N ILE A 96 11.52 12.86 -7.84
CA ILE A 96 10.98 14.01 -8.60
C ILE A 96 10.70 15.22 -7.68
N PRO A 97 9.96 15.10 -6.56
CA PRO A 97 9.75 16.21 -5.64
C PRO A 97 11.05 16.76 -5.05
N SER A 98 12.01 15.88 -4.74
CA SER A 98 13.33 16.26 -4.24
C SER A 98 14.06 17.16 -5.24
N ILE A 99 14.13 16.77 -6.52
CA ILE A 99 14.75 17.58 -7.58
C ILE A 99 14.04 18.91 -7.74
N ILE A 100 12.70 18.92 -7.79
CA ILE A 100 11.90 20.16 -7.92
C ILE A 100 12.21 21.12 -6.78
N PHE A 101 12.29 20.62 -5.54
CA PHE A 101 12.61 21.42 -4.37
C PHE A 101 14.04 21.97 -4.42
N THR A 102 15.02 21.12 -4.74
CA THR A 102 16.43 21.51 -4.83
C THR A 102 16.67 22.57 -5.91
N VAL A 103 16.11 22.39 -7.11
CA VAL A 103 16.24 23.35 -8.21
C VAL A 103 15.55 24.68 -7.87
N GLY A 104 14.40 24.65 -7.19
CA GLY A 104 13.68 25.86 -6.78
C GLY A 104 14.39 26.69 -5.71
N LEU A 105 15.23 26.07 -4.87
CA LEU A 105 15.99 26.75 -3.81
C LEU A 105 17.38 27.23 -4.24
N MET A 106 17.96 26.61 -5.27
CA MET A 106 19.33 26.89 -5.73
C MET A 106 19.61 28.37 -6.06
N PRO A 107 18.68 29.15 -6.66
CA PRO A 107 18.91 30.57 -6.90
C PRO A 107 18.93 31.44 -5.64
N ARG A 108 18.38 30.96 -4.53
CA ARG A 108 18.22 31.74 -3.29
C ARG A 108 19.34 31.51 -2.30
N TRP A 109 19.78 30.26 -2.14
CA TRP A 109 20.73 29.85 -1.10
C TRP A 109 21.78 28.96 -1.77
N GLY A 110 23.06 29.34 -1.72
CA GLY A 110 24.13 28.53 -2.31
C GLY A 110 24.14 27.07 -1.80
N LEU A 111 24.72 26.16 -2.59
CA LEU A 111 24.64 24.70 -2.39
C LEU A 111 24.98 24.20 -0.97
N GLU A 112 25.96 24.81 -0.29
CA GLU A 112 26.34 24.39 1.08
C GLU A 112 25.24 24.64 2.11
N THR A 113 24.60 25.82 2.06
CA THR A 113 23.54 26.18 3.00
C THR A 113 22.29 25.32 2.81
N VAL A 114 21.92 25.02 1.56
CA VAL A 114 20.78 24.13 1.24
C VAL A 114 21.05 22.71 1.74
N ARG A 115 22.26 22.18 1.56
CA ARG A 115 22.63 20.83 2.00
C ARG A 115 22.58 20.69 3.53
N ALA A 116 23.07 21.70 4.26
CA ALA A 116 23.03 21.72 5.72
C ALA A 116 21.59 21.82 6.27
N SER A 117 20.74 22.65 5.66
CA SER A 117 19.33 22.80 6.08
C SER A 117 18.45 21.59 5.72
N LEU A 118 18.74 20.91 4.61
CA LEU A 118 18.08 19.65 4.22
C LEU A 118 18.43 18.49 5.15
N ALA A 119 19.70 18.39 5.58
CA ALA A 119 20.18 17.29 6.44
C ALA A 119 19.53 17.27 7.84
N ASN A 120 19.13 18.43 8.36
CA ASN A 120 18.52 18.58 9.69
C ASN A 120 16.98 18.67 9.68
N GLY A 121 16.32 18.31 8.57
CA GLY A 121 14.85 18.34 8.48
C GLY A 121 14.23 19.76 8.39
N GLY A 122 15.06 20.81 8.29
CA GLY A 122 14.63 22.20 8.11
C GLY A 122 13.94 22.46 6.77
N ALA A 123 13.96 21.51 5.83
CA ALA A 123 13.24 21.61 4.55
C ALA A 123 11.75 21.96 4.72
N TYR A 124 11.12 21.43 5.79
CA TYR A 124 9.69 21.62 6.06
C TYR A 124 9.37 22.95 6.76
N SER A 125 10.33 23.61 7.42
CA SER A 125 10.08 24.92 8.03
C SER A 125 10.07 26.04 6.98
N TYR A 126 10.72 25.84 5.83
CA TYR A 126 10.73 26.78 4.69
C TYR A 126 9.74 26.42 3.57
N ALA A 127 9.07 25.27 3.70
CA ALA A 127 7.94 24.81 2.89
C ALA A 127 6.94 25.91 2.45
N PRO A 128 6.52 26.84 3.33
CA PRO A 128 5.49 27.81 2.95
C PRO A 128 5.97 28.96 2.04
N GLN A 129 7.27 29.14 1.83
CA GLN A 129 7.83 30.23 0.99
C GLN A 129 8.15 29.79 -0.44
N VAL A 130 8.00 28.49 -0.73
CA VAL A 130 8.22 27.89 -2.03
C VAL A 130 6.89 27.42 -2.61
N ARG A 131 6.35 28.19 -3.57
CA ARG A 131 5.19 27.82 -4.41
C ARG A 131 5.29 26.41 -5.01
N HIS A 132 6.50 25.87 -5.08
CA HIS A 132 6.85 24.53 -5.55
C HIS A 132 6.34 23.39 -4.67
N LEU A 133 6.12 23.57 -3.36
CA LEU A 133 5.64 22.48 -2.52
C LEU A 133 4.16 22.16 -2.76
N THR A 134 3.34 23.20 -3.01
CA THR A 134 1.95 23.02 -3.45
C THR A 134 1.88 22.22 -4.76
N VAL A 135 2.84 22.40 -5.68
CA VAL A 135 2.91 21.65 -6.94
C VAL A 135 3.10 20.15 -6.69
N VAL A 136 3.90 19.77 -5.68
CA VAL A 136 4.09 18.36 -5.31
C VAL A 136 2.78 17.74 -4.84
N TRP A 137 2.04 18.44 -3.97
CA TRP A 137 0.76 17.96 -3.47
C TRP A 137 -0.33 17.93 -4.54
N LEU A 138 -0.33 18.89 -5.47
CA LEU A 138 -1.23 18.88 -6.63
C LEU A 138 -0.91 17.75 -7.62
N ALA A 139 0.37 17.48 -7.86
CA ALA A 139 0.78 16.32 -8.64
C ALA A 139 0.31 15.02 -7.95
N GLY A 140 0.53 14.91 -6.63
CA GLY A 140 0.03 13.80 -5.81
C GLY A 140 -1.50 13.64 -5.88
N LEU A 141 -2.24 14.76 -5.83
CA LEU A 141 -3.69 14.79 -6.02
C LEU A 141 -4.07 14.24 -7.41
N GLY A 142 -3.36 14.64 -8.46
CA GLY A 142 -3.56 14.11 -9.81
C GLY A 142 -3.40 12.58 -9.86
N PHE A 143 -2.34 12.05 -9.25
CA PHE A 143 -2.14 10.59 -9.15
C PHE A 143 -3.22 9.90 -8.33
N ALA A 144 -3.65 10.50 -7.21
CA ALA A 144 -4.71 9.94 -6.38
C ALA A 144 -6.06 9.92 -7.11
N LEU A 145 -6.40 10.98 -7.83
CA LEU A 145 -7.61 11.05 -8.67
C LEU A 145 -7.54 10.08 -9.84
N PHE A 146 -6.37 9.94 -10.47
CA PHE A 146 -6.18 8.94 -11.52
C PHE A 146 -6.37 7.52 -10.97
N GLY A 147 -5.78 7.20 -9.81
CA GLY A 147 -6.01 5.94 -9.11
C GLY A 147 -7.48 5.72 -8.79
N PHE A 148 -8.17 6.75 -8.27
CA PHE A 148 -9.60 6.73 -7.98
C PHE A 148 -10.45 6.43 -9.22
N LEU A 149 -10.13 7.08 -10.36
CA LEU A 149 -10.79 6.82 -11.64
C LEU A 149 -10.52 5.40 -12.15
N LEU A 150 -9.31 4.88 -11.98
CA LEU A 150 -8.99 3.51 -12.36
C LEU A 150 -9.81 2.48 -11.56
N VAL A 151 -10.22 2.78 -10.33
CA VAL A 151 -11.12 1.89 -9.56
C VAL A 151 -12.48 1.72 -10.24
N PHE A 152 -12.95 2.70 -11.03
CA PHE A 152 -14.16 2.50 -11.83
C PHE A 152 -13.97 1.45 -12.90
N LEU A 153 -12.80 1.43 -13.54
CA LEU A 153 -12.43 0.49 -14.59
C LEU A 153 -12.16 -0.92 -14.04
N GLU A 154 -11.80 -1.02 -12.75
CA GLU A 154 -11.58 -2.28 -12.06
C GLU A 154 -12.85 -3.16 -12.11
N ARG A 155 -12.77 -4.31 -12.78
CA ARG A 155 -13.89 -5.25 -12.82
C ARG A 155 -14.15 -5.80 -11.42
N HIS A 156 -15.42 -5.93 -11.07
CA HIS A 156 -15.82 -6.53 -9.80
C HIS A 156 -15.63 -8.03 -9.92
N VAL A 157 -14.55 -8.55 -9.35
CA VAL A 157 -14.36 -9.98 -9.14
C VAL A 157 -14.36 -10.19 -7.64
N ASP A 158 -15.32 -10.95 -7.13
CA ASP A 158 -15.30 -11.33 -5.73
C ASP A 158 -14.15 -12.31 -5.52
N MET A 159 -13.29 -12.04 -4.52
CA MET A 159 -12.21 -12.96 -4.20
C MET A 159 -12.82 -14.26 -3.66
N ARG A 160 -12.43 -15.40 -4.25
CA ARG A 160 -12.84 -16.72 -3.76
C ARG A 160 -12.26 -16.91 -2.35
N VAL A 161 -13.13 -17.10 -1.36
CA VAL A 161 -12.74 -17.29 0.05
C VAL A 161 -12.39 -18.76 0.36
N THR A 162 -12.64 -19.67 -0.58
CA THR A 162 -12.34 -21.10 -0.48
C THR A 162 -11.08 -21.42 -1.29
N LEU A 163 -9.97 -21.70 -0.60
CA LEU A 163 -8.79 -22.32 -1.18
C LEU A 163 -9.14 -23.78 -1.52
N GLU A 164 -9.25 -24.12 -2.80
CA GLU A 164 -9.12 -25.53 -3.21
C GLU A 164 -7.65 -25.88 -3.13
N THR A 165 -7.20 -26.31 -1.95
CA THR A 165 -5.83 -26.74 -1.75
C THR A 165 -5.60 -28.04 -2.51
N GLU A 166 -5.12 -27.93 -3.75
CA GLU A 166 -4.40 -29.00 -4.46
C GLU A 166 -2.98 -29.19 -3.88
N PHE A 167 -2.85 -29.05 -2.56
CA PHE A 167 -1.73 -29.55 -1.78
C PHE A 167 -2.29 -30.66 -0.90
N GLY A 168 -2.59 -31.79 -1.54
CA GLY A 168 -2.76 -33.07 -0.87
C GLY A 168 -1.45 -33.43 -0.17
N LEU A 169 -1.29 -32.99 1.08
CA LEU A 169 -0.50 -33.77 2.01
C LEU A 169 -1.27 -35.07 2.19
N GLU A 170 -0.83 -36.13 1.52
CA GLU A 170 -1.25 -37.48 1.89
C GLU A 170 -1.07 -37.61 3.39
N GLU A 171 -2.18 -37.72 4.12
CA GLU A 171 -2.15 -38.10 5.53
C GLU A 171 -1.48 -39.48 5.57
N ARG A 172 -0.18 -39.51 5.87
CA ARG A 172 0.51 -40.77 6.14
C ARG A 172 -0.24 -41.44 7.29
N PRO A 173 -0.74 -42.68 7.11
CA PRO A 173 -1.56 -43.31 8.12
C PRO A 173 -0.78 -43.40 9.42
N LYS A 174 -1.42 -42.98 10.53
CA LYS A 174 -0.85 -43.06 11.86
C LYS A 174 -0.48 -44.52 12.13
N ARG A 175 0.82 -44.76 12.38
CA ARG A 175 1.46 -46.05 12.73
C ARG A 175 0.87 -46.76 13.97
N GLY A 176 -0.18 -46.21 14.59
CA GLY A 176 -0.90 -46.81 15.72
C GLY A 176 -1.95 -47.85 15.32
N ASP A 177 -2.62 -47.70 14.18
CA ASP A 177 -3.73 -48.60 13.81
C ASP A 177 -3.24 -49.96 13.30
N SER A 178 -2.06 -50.02 12.65
CA SER A 178 -1.46 -51.29 12.23
C SER A 178 -0.90 -52.12 13.38
N GLN A 179 -0.63 -51.53 14.55
CA GLN A 179 -0.19 -52.28 15.72
C GLN A 179 -1.38 -52.89 16.47
N ALA A 180 -2.49 -52.17 16.58
CA ALA A 180 -3.71 -52.70 17.20
C ALA A 180 -4.31 -53.89 16.42
N GLN A 181 -4.32 -53.82 15.08
CA GLN A 181 -4.79 -54.94 14.24
C GLN A 181 -3.90 -56.19 14.29
N ASN A 182 -2.59 -56.01 14.47
CA ASN A 182 -1.65 -57.14 14.58
C ASN A 182 -1.67 -57.80 15.97
N GLU A 183 -2.01 -57.08 17.05
CA GLU A 183 -2.19 -57.66 18.38
C GLU A 183 -3.52 -58.41 18.53
N GLU A 184 -4.61 -57.95 17.90
CA GLU A 184 -5.89 -58.69 17.91
C GLU A 184 -5.84 -60.00 17.09
N ALA A 185 -5.05 -60.05 16.02
CA ALA A 185 -4.88 -61.26 15.20
C ALA A 185 -4.00 -62.34 15.87
N MET A 186 -3.29 -62.01 16.96
CA MET A 186 -2.41 -62.91 17.72
C MET A 186 -3.03 -63.33 19.06
N LYS A 187 -4.36 -63.52 19.14
CA LYS A 187 -4.98 -64.24 20.26
C LYS A 187 -5.43 -65.63 19.80
N PRO A 188 -4.82 -66.72 20.30
CA PRO A 188 -5.31 -68.06 20.02
C PRO A 188 -6.67 -68.29 20.69
N SER A 189 -7.56 -68.99 19.97
CA SER A 189 -8.90 -69.42 20.39
C SER A 189 -8.88 -70.44 21.53
#